data_AF-A0A9P8Y7U7-F1
#
_entry.id   AF-A0A9P8Y7U7-F1
#
_cell.length_a   1.000
_cell.length_b   1.000
_cell.length_c   1.000
_cell.angle_alpha   90.00
_cell.angle_beta   90.00
_cell.angle_gamma   90.00
#
_symmetry.space_group_name_H-M   'P 1'
#
loop_
_entity.id
_entity.type
_entity.pdbx_description
1 polymer ?
#
loop_
_entity_poly.entity_id
_entity_poly.type
_entity_poly.pdbx_seq_one_letter_code
_entity_poly.pdbx_strand_id
1 'polypeptide(L)'
;MKFTLLPAALLAVATAMPAPEGLAERGDCGKLPTGTGPIPTPDTPSAFLALSNFSTIARGAGTPPGFKQTYLDLRATTETSGYLGYTDLTTYNATTCATKCKGIKSCVGFNIYFERDPTQVSGRVVPLNPVPKQQNT
;
A
#
# COMPACT_ATOMS: atom_id res chain seq x y z
N MET A 1 3.96 -7.08 -4.43
CA MET A 1 2.61 -6.75 -4.94
C MET A 1 1.75 -6.43 -3.76
N LYS A 2 0.88 -5.42 -3.85
CA LYS A 2 -0.02 -5.04 -2.76
C LYS A 2 -1.47 -5.09 -3.21
N PHE A 3 -2.33 -5.32 -2.24
CA PHE A 3 -3.77 -5.20 -2.37
C PHE A 3 -4.28 -4.31 -1.25
N THR A 4 -5.23 -3.42 -1.58
CA THR A 4 -5.78 -2.42 -0.65
C THR A 4 -7.29 -2.52 -0.60
N LEU A 5 -7.87 -2.36 0.58
CA LEU A 5 -9.29 -2.48 0.84
C LEU A 5 -9.97 -1.09 0.90
N LEU A 6 -11.17 -0.99 0.31
CA LEU A 6 -11.97 0.24 0.24
C LEU A 6 -13.34 0.01 0.90
N PRO A 7 -13.88 0.95 1.69
CA PRO A 7 -15.17 0.79 2.33
C PRO A 7 -16.31 1.50 1.62
N ALA A 8 -17.54 1.21 2.08
CA ALA A 8 -18.73 1.99 1.74
C ALA A 8 -18.53 3.44 2.18
N ALA A 9 -18.72 4.40 1.26
CA ALA A 9 -18.64 5.82 1.58
C ALA A 9 -19.66 6.18 2.68
N LEU A 10 -19.18 6.62 3.84
CA LEU A 10 -19.94 7.51 4.72
C LEU A 10 -19.55 8.94 4.36
N LEU A 11 -20.54 9.86 4.26
CA LEU A 11 -20.26 11.29 4.30
C LEU A 11 -19.58 11.59 5.63
N ALA A 12 -18.27 11.76 5.61
CA ALA A 12 -17.51 12.25 6.75
C ALA A 12 -17.50 13.78 6.69
N VAL A 13 -18.10 14.43 7.69
CA VAL A 13 -17.85 15.84 7.96
C VAL A 13 -16.41 15.93 8.43
N ALA A 14 -15.55 16.60 7.65
CA ALA A 14 -14.14 16.76 7.97
C ALA A 14 -13.98 17.65 9.21
N THR A 15 -13.66 17.06 10.35
CA THR A 15 -13.02 17.78 11.45
C THR A 15 -11.52 17.51 11.38
N ALA A 16 -10.73 18.58 11.37
CA ALA A 16 -9.27 18.46 11.37
C ALA A 16 -8.82 17.82 12.69
N MET A 17 -8.19 16.64 12.61
CA MET A 17 -7.47 16.07 13.75
C MET A 17 -6.14 16.80 13.92
N PRO A 18 -5.77 17.23 15.14
CA PRO A 18 -4.42 17.72 15.40
C PRO A 18 -3.41 16.59 15.14
N ALA A 19 -2.31 16.93 14.49
CA ALA A 19 -1.21 15.99 14.27
C ALA A 19 -0.66 15.52 15.63
N PRO A 20 -0.40 14.22 15.83
CA PRO A 20 0.27 13.77 17.04
C PRO A 20 1.67 14.38 17.12
N GLU A 21 1.93 15.14 18.17
CA GLU A 21 3.29 15.55 18.55
C GLU A 21 4.06 14.31 19.04
N GLY A 22 5.23 14.09 18.46
CA GLY A 22 6.15 13.03 18.89
C GLY A 22 6.28 11.86 17.90
N LEU A 23 6.82 12.12 16.71
CA LEU A 23 7.46 11.05 15.94
C LEU A 23 8.82 10.74 16.58
N ALA A 24 8.82 9.84 17.55
CA ALA A 24 10.06 9.20 18.00
C ALA A 24 10.75 8.52 16.80
N GLU A 25 12.06 8.66 16.75
CA GLU A 25 12.96 8.12 15.73
C GLU A 25 12.66 6.65 15.40
N ARG A 26 12.55 6.31 14.11
CA ARG A 26 12.57 4.92 13.65
C ARG A 26 13.73 4.70 12.69
N GLY A 27 14.71 3.92 13.13
CA GLY A 27 15.38 2.91 12.30
C GLY A 27 16.82 3.20 11.90
N ASP A 28 17.66 2.18 12.07
CA ASP A 28 18.88 1.99 11.28
C ASP A 28 18.54 1.99 9.76
N CYS A 29 19.55 2.06 8.90
CA CYS A 29 19.39 1.86 7.45
C CYS A 29 19.06 0.40 7.08
N GLY A 30 18.20 -0.25 7.87
CA GLY A 30 17.82 -1.65 7.76
C GLY A 30 17.22 -1.97 6.38
N LYS A 31 17.48 -3.21 5.94
CA LYS A 31 16.96 -3.72 4.66
C LYS A 31 15.45 -3.89 4.74
N LEU A 32 14.76 -3.39 3.72
CA LEU A 32 13.34 -3.64 3.51
C LEU A 32 13.13 -4.94 2.73
N PRO A 33 11.99 -5.63 2.93
CA PRO A 33 11.68 -6.86 2.22
C PRO A 33 11.55 -6.61 0.71
N THR A 34 12.07 -7.54 -0.08
CA THR A 34 11.93 -7.49 -1.55
C THR A 34 10.49 -7.81 -1.95
N GLY A 35 9.95 -7.03 -2.91
CA GLY A 35 8.67 -7.31 -3.53
C GLY A 35 8.67 -8.66 -4.27
N THR A 36 7.49 -9.29 -4.32
CA THR A 36 7.26 -10.62 -4.90
C THR A 36 6.90 -10.61 -6.40
N GLY A 37 6.81 -9.44 -7.02
CA GLY A 37 6.40 -9.29 -8.42
C GLY A 37 7.58 -9.39 -9.41
N PRO A 38 7.31 -9.42 -10.72
CA PRO A 38 8.35 -9.29 -11.74
C PRO A 38 9.24 -8.06 -11.51
N ILE A 39 10.55 -8.23 -11.60
CA ILE A 39 11.54 -7.17 -11.44
C ILE A 39 12.18 -6.90 -12.81
N PRO A 40 12.19 -5.66 -13.30
CA PRO A 40 12.86 -5.32 -14.55
C PRO A 40 14.39 -5.36 -14.38
N THR A 41 15.10 -5.64 -15.47
CA THR A 41 16.57 -5.55 -15.51
C THR A 41 16.94 -4.49 -16.56
N PRO A 42 17.50 -3.33 -16.17
CA PRO A 42 17.88 -2.92 -14.81
C PRO A 42 16.70 -2.48 -13.93
N ASP A 43 16.82 -2.63 -12.60
CA ASP A 43 15.81 -2.21 -11.62
C ASP A 43 15.82 -0.68 -11.39
N THR A 44 15.21 0.02 -12.34
CA THR A 44 15.04 1.48 -12.32
C THR A 44 13.57 1.86 -12.29
N PRO A 45 13.20 3.04 -11.76
CA PRO A 45 11.81 3.50 -11.78
C PRO A 45 11.19 3.54 -13.19
N SER A 46 11.97 3.97 -14.20
CA SER A 46 11.51 4.01 -15.59
C SER A 46 11.29 2.61 -16.17
N ALA A 47 12.21 1.67 -15.92
CA ALA A 47 12.06 0.29 -16.37
C ALA A 47 10.89 -0.42 -15.66
N PHE A 48 10.64 -0.12 -14.38
CA PHE A 48 9.49 -0.63 -13.64
C PHE A 48 8.18 -0.17 -14.27
N LEU A 49 8.06 1.13 -14.57
CA LEU A 49 6.86 1.67 -15.23
C LEU A 49 6.65 1.10 -16.63
N ALA A 50 7.73 0.77 -17.36
CA ALA A 50 7.69 0.24 -18.72
C ALA A 50 7.50 -1.29 -18.79
N LEU A 51 7.53 -2.02 -17.67
CA LEU A 51 7.53 -3.49 -17.68
C LEU A 51 6.17 -4.06 -18.12
N SER A 52 6.11 -4.58 -19.35
CA SER A 52 4.89 -5.10 -19.98
C SER A 52 4.27 -6.31 -19.24
N ASN A 53 5.07 -7.06 -18.47
CA ASN A 53 4.59 -8.20 -17.70
C ASN A 53 3.47 -7.81 -16.72
N PHE A 54 3.53 -6.60 -16.14
CA PHE A 54 2.48 -6.12 -15.24
C PHE A 54 1.14 -6.03 -15.95
N SER A 55 1.11 -5.47 -17.16
CA SER A 55 -0.10 -5.36 -17.98
C SER A 55 -0.64 -6.72 -18.41
N THR A 56 0.24 -7.65 -18.82
CA THR A 56 -0.18 -9.03 -19.16
C THR A 56 -0.83 -9.72 -17.96
N ILE A 57 -0.22 -9.62 -16.77
CA ILE A 57 -0.75 -10.24 -15.56
C ILE A 57 -2.08 -9.60 -15.14
N ALA A 58 -2.15 -8.26 -15.14
CA ALA A 58 -3.36 -7.53 -14.75
C ALA A 58 -4.54 -7.85 -15.68
N ARG A 59 -4.32 -7.86 -17.00
CA ARG A 59 -5.35 -8.19 -18.01
C ARG A 59 -5.75 -9.66 -17.99
N GLY A 60 -4.85 -10.56 -17.56
CA GLY A 60 -5.15 -11.97 -17.39
C GLY A 60 -5.92 -12.30 -16.10
N ALA A 61 -5.99 -11.37 -15.15
CA ALA A 61 -6.72 -11.58 -13.90
C ALA A 61 -8.23 -11.48 -14.14
N GLY A 62 -8.95 -12.58 -13.91
CA GLY A 62 -10.41 -12.58 -14.00
C GLY A 62 -11.08 -11.74 -12.90
N THR A 63 -12.27 -11.22 -13.19
CA THR A 63 -13.11 -10.55 -12.18
C THR A 63 -13.76 -11.58 -11.25
N PRO A 64 -13.58 -11.49 -9.91
CA PRO A 64 -14.18 -12.44 -8.98
C PRO A 64 -15.72 -12.36 -8.91
N PRO A 65 -16.43 -13.47 -8.63
CA PRO A 65 -17.88 -13.46 -8.49
C PRO A 65 -18.39 -12.51 -7.40
N GLY A 66 -19.37 -11.69 -7.75
CA GLY A 66 -19.97 -10.67 -6.88
C GLY A 66 -19.22 -9.34 -6.86
N PHE A 67 -18.16 -9.19 -7.66
CA PHE A 67 -17.44 -7.93 -7.86
C PHE A 67 -17.63 -7.44 -9.29
N LYS A 68 -17.49 -6.12 -9.51
CA LYS A 68 -17.41 -5.49 -10.83
C LYS A 68 -16.02 -4.89 -11.01
N GLN A 69 -15.42 -5.08 -12.18
CA GLN A 69 -14.18 -4.42 -12.54
C GLN A 69 -14.47 -2.97 -12.92
N THR A 70 -13.95 -2.02 -12.14
CA THR A 70 -14.09 -0.58 -12.42
C THR A 70 -12.94 -0.06 -13.29
N TYR A 71 -11.72 -0.53 -13.02
CA TYR A 71 -10.51 -0.13 -13.73
C TYR A 71 -9.67 -1.37 -14.03
N LEU A 72 -8.89 -1.32 -15.11
CA LEU A 72 -7.99 -2.39 -15.52
C LEU A 72 -6.70 -1.81 -16.08
N ASP A 73 -5.56 -2.35 -15.61
CA ASP A 73 -4.24 -2.04 -16.16
C ASP A 73 -3.93 -0.53 -16.24
N LEU A 74 -4.24 0.17 -15.16
CA LEU A 74 -3.86 1.58 -14.98
C LEU A 74 -2.56 1.68 -14.19
N ARG A 75 -1.81 2.75 -14.45
CA ARG A 75 -0.64 3.15 -13.64
C ARG A 75 -1.04 3.99 -12.42
N ALA A 76 -2.17 3.65 -11.81
CA ALA A 76 -2.74 4.37 -10.67
C ALA A 76 -3.64 3.45 -9.85
N THR A 77 -3.78 3.76 -8.56
CA THR A 77 -4.71 3.14 -7.63
C THR A 77 -5.71 4.20 -7.16
N THR A 78 -6.86 3.75 -6.67
CA THR A 78 -7.82 4.66 -6.03
C THR A 78 -7.67 4.59 -4.52
N GLU A 79 -7.61 5.74 -3.87
CA GLU A 79 -7.66 5.85 -2.42
C GLU A 79 -8.88 6.66 -1.98
N THR A 80 -9.43 6.32 -0.82
CA THR A 80 -10.59 6.97 -0.23
C THR A 80 -10.36 7.16 1.26
N SER A 81 -11.07 8.11 1.88
CA SER A 81 -10.95 8.42 3.31
C SER A 81 -11.21 7.23 4.23
N GLY A 82 -11.80 6.15 3.70
CA GLY A 82 -12.09 4.94 4.43
C GLY A 82 -11.11 3.78 4.21
N TYR A 83 -9.96 3.98 3.58
CA TYR A 83 -8.93 2.96 3.40
C TYR A 83 -8.79 1.99 4.61
N LEU A 84 -9.03 0.69 4.37
CA LEU A 84 -9.07 -0.31 5.45
C LEU A 84 -7.73 -1.05 5.64
N GLY A 85 -6.68 -0.62 4.94
CA GLY A 85 -5.36 -1.23 4.99
C GLY A 85 -4.96 -1.96 3.70
N TYR A 86 -3.79 -2.61 3.77
CA TYR A 86 -3.25 -3.41 2.68
C TYR A 86 -2.82 -4.82 3.15
N THR A 87 -2.58 -5.68 2.17
CA THR A 87 -1.90 -6.96 2.37
C THR A 87 -0.94 -7.21 1.22
N ASP A 88 0.27 -7.64 1.55
CA ASP A 88 1.22 -8.11 0.54
C ASP A 88 0.75 -9.44 -0.06
N LEU A 89 0.87 -9.56 -1.37
CA LEU A 89 0.52 -10.77 -2.10
C LEU A 89 1.78 -11.39 -2.71
N THR A 90 1.88 -12.71 -2.64
CA THR A 90 2.92 -13.47 -3.36
C THR A 90 2.55 -13.73 -4.82
N THR A 91 1.25 -13.69 -5.15
CA THR A 91 0.73 -13.87 -6.51
C THR A 91 -0.38 -12.86 -6.80
N TYR A 92 -0.51 -12.44 -8.06
CA TYR A 92 -1.56 -11.52 -8.49
C TYR A 92 -2.90 -12.26 -8.62
N ASN A 93 -3.63 -12.42 -7.51
CA ASN A 93 -4.86 -13.21 -7.45
C ASN A 93 -6.06 -12.39 -6.92
N ALA A 94 -6.91 -11.94 -7.85
CA ALA A 94 -8.10 -11.18 -7.54
C ALA A 94 -9.13 -11.97 -6.70
N THR A 95 -9.18 -13.30 -6.81
CA THR A 95 -10.10 -14.13 -6.01
C THR A 95 -9.72 -14.12 -4.52
N THR A 96 -8.42 -14.21 -4.21
CA THR A 96 -7.93 -14.08 -2.83
C THR A 96 -8.31 -12.74 -2.22
N CYS A 97 -8.16 -11.67 -3.00
CA CYS A 97 -8.55 -10.30 -2.66
C CYS A 97 -10.05 -10.18 -2.37
N ALA A 98 -10.89 -10.75 -3.22
CA ALA A 98 -12.35 -10.79 -3.04
C ALA A 98 -12.76 -11.54 -1.77
N THR A 99 -12.15 -12.69 -1.49
CA THR A 99 -12.41 -13.46 -0.26
C THR A 99 -12.04 -12.67 0.98
N LYS A 100 -10.90 -11.98 0.97
CA LYS A 100 -10.49 -11.09 2.08
C LYS A 100 -11.48 -9.95 2.28
N CYS A 101 -11.88 -9.27 1.22
CA CYS A 101 -12.86 -8.17 1.31
C CYS A 101 -14.19 -8.65 1.90
N LYS A 102 -14.71 -9.81 1.44
CA LYS A 102 -15.95 -10.40 1.98
C LYS A 102 -15.87 -10.73 3.47
N GLY A 103 -14.69 -11.02 4.00
CA GLY A 103 -14.47 -11.28 5.42
C GLY A 103 -14.37 -10.03 6.30
N ILE A 104 -14.30 -8.83 5.72
CA ILE A 104 -14.13 -7.57 6.45
C ILE A 104 -15.41 -6.77 6.39
N LYS A 105 -16.02 -6.57 7.56
CA LYS A 105 -17.20 -5.71 7.69
C LYS A 105 -16.87 -4.32 7.14
N SER A 106 -17.76 -3.81 6.29
CA SER A 106 -17.62 -2.53 5.57
C SER A 106 -16.73 -2.52 4.33
N CYS A 107 -16.03 -3.60 3.95
CA CYS A 107 -15.33 -3.63 2.67
C CYS A 107 -16.30 -3.74 1.49
N VAL A 108 -16.17 -2.86 0.50
CA VAL A 108 -17.01 -2.85 -0.72
C VAL A 108 -16.21 -3.02 -2.00
N GLY A 109 -14.89 -3.00 -1.91
CA GLY A 109 -14.03 -3.07 -3.07
C GLY A 109 -12.57 -3.07 -2.70
N PHE A 110 -11.74 -3.15 -3.72
CA PHE A 110 -10.31 -3.22 -3.55
C PHE A 110 -9.53 -2.83 -4.80
N ASN A 111 -8.26 -2.47 -4.60
CA ASN A 111 -7.26 -2.42 -5.68
C ASN A 111 -6.29 -3.59 -5.53
N ILE A 112 -5.74 -4.06 -6.64
CA ILE A 112 -4.62 -5.01 -6.69
C ILE A 112 -3.58 -4.47 -7.67
N TYR A 113 -2.34 -4.29 -7.22
CA TYR A 113 -1.31 -3.60 -8.00
C TYR A 113 0.11 -4.07 -7.68
N PHE A 114 1.01 -3.76 -8.60
CA PHE A 114 2.46 -3.88 -8.39
C PHE A 114 2.98 -2.56 -7.83
N GLU A 115 3.90 -2.65 -6.88
CA GLU A 115 4.53 -1.50 -6.24
C GLU A 115 6.04 -1.75 -6.15
N ARG A 116 6.81 -0.67 -6.24
CA ARG A 116 8.25 -0.67 -6.05
C ARG A 116 8.58 0.07 -4.77
N ASP A 117 8.98 -0.68 -3.75
CA ASP A 117 9.46 -0.11 -2.48
C ASP A 117 10.99 0.08 -2.53
N PRO A 118 11.55 1.05 -1.80
CA PRO A 118 12.99 1.16 -1.61
C PRO A 118 13.53 -0.08 -0.89
N THR A 119 14.80 -0.40 -1.10
CA THR A 119 15.46 -1.57 -0.46
C THR A 119 15.97 -1.27 0.94
N GLN A 120 15.93 -0.01 1.37
CA GLN A 120 16.41 0.45 2.67
C GLN A 120 15.50 1.55 3.22
N VAL A 121 15.39 1.61 4.55
CA VAL A 121 14.75 2.73 5.23
C VAL A 121 15.59 4.00 5.01
N SER A 122 14.93 5.11 4.71
CA SER A 122 15.59 6.42 4.61
C SER A 122 16.09 6.88 5.98
N GLY A 123 17.40 6.79 6.23
CA GLY A 123 18.03 7.38 7.41
C GLY A 123 18.20 8.89 7.27
N ARG A 124 17.19 9.70 7.62
CA ARG A 124 17.39 11.13 7.84
C ARG A 124 17.60 11.39 9.32
N VAL A 125 18.85 11.70 9.70
CA VAL A 125 19.17 12.30 11.00
C VAL A 125 18.59 13.73 10.98
N VAL A 126 17.49 13.94 11.68
CA VAL A 126 17.16 15.27 12.20
C VAL A 126 17.83 15.35 13.57
N PRO A 127 18.67 16.37 13.86
CA PRO A 127 19.23 16.50 15.20
C PRO A 127 18.08 16.63 16.19
N LEU A 128 17.90 15.62 17.05
CA LEU A 128 16.97 15.68 18.15
C LEU A 128 17.44 16.79 19.08
N ASN A 129 16.64 17.85 19.24
CA ASN A 129 16.81 18.69 20.42
C ASN A 129 16.68 17.78 21.65
N PRO A 130 17.61 17.85 22.61
CA PRO A 130 17.58 16.96 23.77
C PRO A 130 16.29 17.19 24.57
N VAL A 131 15.47 16.14 24.71
CA VAL A 131 14.33 16.13 25.63
C VAL A 131 14.90 16.20 27.06
N PRO A 132 14.51 17.18 27.90
CA PRO A 132 14.93 17.18 29.30
C PRO A 132 14.38 15.91 29.96
N LYS A 133 15.28 15.12 30.55
CA LYS A 133 14.90 13.95 31.34
C LYS A 133 14.05 14.43 32.50
N GLN A 134 12.75 14.16 32.47
CA GLN A 134 11.92 14.20 33.67
C GLN A 134 12.39 13.06 34.56
N GLN A 135 13.35 13.35 35.45
CA GLN A 135 13.65 12.48 36.59
C GLN A 135 12.52 12.66 37.60
N ASN A 136 11.69 11.62 37.69
CA ASN A 136 10.72 11.47 38.75
C ASN A 136 11.44 11.07 40.04
N THR A 137 11.57 12.04 40.96
CA THR A 137 11.38 11.91 42.43
C THR A 137 11.21 13.31 43.00
#